data_AF-A0A914V5A7-F1
#
_entry.id   AF-A0A914V5A7-F1
#
_cell.length_a   1.000
_cell.length_b   1.000
_cell.length_c   1.000
_cell.angle_alpha   90.00
_cell.angle_beta   90.00
_cell.angle_gamma   90.00
#
_symmetry.space_group_name_H-M   'P 1'
#
loop_
_entity.id
_entity.type
_entity.pdbx_description
1 polymer ?
#
loop_
_entity_poly.entity_id
_entity_poly.type
_entity_poly.pdbx_seq_one_letter_code
_entity_poly.pdbx_strand_id
1 'polypeptide(L)'
;MFVDGEIRGPSRDLTQIHQQLQSKIQKVASGLQRLTSRKAIVSATGSNAITRQTSTISPQILNMWIRVHSSLIRELVRLQSTRYHQWHSHVQKWCLDEWHSVEQELTRERGLWGPDLGSSLDKWRLDTTETPSRIRRKLVPNQNFYALYPYRPYLDLPESKSMRAKVAISRDSRIFYEKMKERR
;
A
#
# COMPACT_ATOMS: atom_id res chain seq x y z
N MET A 1 -12.68 42.21 18.88
CA MET A 1 -11.54 41.91 17.98
C MET A 1 -11.62 40.41 17.71
N PHE A 2 -12.30 40.00 16.62
CA PHE A 2 -11.69 39.38 15.42
C PHE A 2 -10.96 38.05 15.78
N VAL A 3 -11.24 36.85 15.26
CA VAL A 3 -11.84 36.39 13.99
C VAL A 3 -12.34 34.94 14.16
N ASP A 4 -13.42 34.57 13.46
CA ASP A 4 -13.88 33.20 13.22
C ASP A 4 -12.81 32.30 12.57
N GLY A 5 -12.58 31.12 13.15
CA GLY A 5 -11.75 30.05 12.60
C GLY A 5 -12.59 28.94 11.98
N GLU A 6 -13.15 29.24 10.81
CA GLU A 6 -13.96 28.36 9.97
C GLU A 6 -13.26 27.02 9.66
N ILE A 7 -13.90 25.90 10.01
CA ILE A 7 -13.51 24.54 9.62
C ILE A 7 -13.59 24.43 8.09
N ARG A 8 -12.45 24.49 7.41
CA ARG A 8 -12.35 24.25 5.97
C ARG A 8 -11.90 22.82 5.71
N GLY A 9 -12.88 21.92 5.54
CA GLY A 9 -12.67 20.58 5.00
C GLY A 9 -12.26 20.61 3.52
N PRO A 10 -11.65 19.53 3.01
CA PRO A 10 -11.13 19.43 1.64
C PRO A 10 -12.25 19.11 0.63
N SER A 11 -13.32 19.91 0.61
CA SER A 11 -14.44 19.71 -0.32
C SER A 11 -14.20 20.34 -1.70
N ARG A 12 -13.25 21.29 -1.79
CA ARG A 12 -12.92 21.98 -3.05
C ARG A 12 -12.24 21.08 -4.08
N ASP A 13 -11.48 20.08 -3.65
CA ASP A 13 -10.75 19.19 -4.56
C ASP A 13 -11.68 18.22 -5.32
N LEU A 14 -12.75 17.74 -4.68
CA LEU A 14 -13.63 16.75 -5.31
C LEU A 14 -14.40 17.33 -6.51
N THR A 15 -14.83 18.59 -6.40
CA THR A 15 -15.52 19.30 -7.50
C THR A 15 -14.58 19.66 -8.65
N GLN A 16 -13.31 19.96 -8.34
CA GLN A 16 -12.29 20.24 -9.36
C GLN A 16 -11.89 18.97 -10.13
N ILE A 17 -11.76 17.84 -9.44
CA ILE A 17 -11.51 16.53 -10.06
C ILE A 17 -12.69 16.13 -10.96
N HIS A 18 -13.92 16.37 -10.52
CA HIS A 18 -15.11 16.07 -11.32
C HIS A 18 -15.21 16.95 -12.57
N GLN A 19 -14.87 18.25 -12.48
CA GLN A 19 -14.78 19.14 -13.65
C GLN A 19 -13.64 18.76 -14.62
N GLN A 20 -12.49 18.31 -14.11
CA GLN A 20 -11.39 17.82 -14.96
C GLN A 20 -11.76 16.54 -15.71
N LEU A 21 -12.51 15.62 -15.10
CA LEU A 21 -13.01 14.42 -15.76
C LEU A 21 -14.03 14.75 -16.86
N GLN A 22 -15.01 15.62 -16.58
CA GLN A 22 -16.03 16.01 -17.55
C GLN A 22 -15.43 16.77 -18.76
N SER A 23 -14.51 17.71 -18.52
CA SER A 23 -13.87 18.47 -19.60
C SER A 23 -12.95 17.62 -20.51
N LYS A 24 -12.34 16.55 -19.98
CA LYS A 24 -11.56 15.59 -20.78
C LYS A 24 -12.45 14.66 -21.61
N ILE A 25 -13.62 14.27 -21.11
CA ILE A 25 -14.60 13.47 -21.87
C ILE A 25 -15.26 14.30 -22.99
N GLN A 26 -15.53 15.58 -22.74
CA GLN A 26 -16.19 16.45 -23.73
C GLN A 26 -15.31 16.78 -24.94
N LYS A 27 -13.98 16.83 -24.78
CA LYS A 27 -13.03 17.06 -25.89
C LYS A 27 -12.89 15.88 -26.86
N VAL A 28 -13.36 14.68 -26.48
CA VAL A 28 -13.41 13.51 -27.39
C VAL A 28 -14.81 13.22 -27.94
N ALA A 29 -15.84 13.91 -27.45
CA ALA A 29 -17.23 13.73 -27.88
C ALA A 29 -17.75 14.84 -28.83
N SER A 30 -17.00 15.93 -29.03
CA SER A 30 -17.45 17.10 -29.80
C SER A 30 -17.34 16.96 -31.33
N GLY A 31 -17.10 15.77 -31.85
CA GLY A 31 -17.02 15.51 -33.30
C GLY A 31 -18.32 15.04 -33.96
N LEU A 32 -19.36 14.70 -33.17
CA LEU A 32 -20.47 13.91 -33.68
C LEU A 32 -21.73 14.69 -34.12
N GLN A 33 -21.71 16.04 -34.04
CA GLN A 33 -22.94 16.85 -34.18
C GLN A 33 -23.08 17.65 -35.50
N ARG A 34 -22.39 17.27 -36.59
CA ARG A 34 -22.54 17.94 -37.90
C ARG A 34 -23.00 17.02 -39.03
N LEU A 35 -24.08 16.25 -38.82
CA LEU A 35 -24.75 15.52 -39.92
C LEU A 35 -26.23 15.88 -40.12
N THR A 36 -26.78 16.82 -39.35
CA THR A 36 -28.16 17.31 -39.55
C THR A 36 -28.16 18.71 -40.17
N SER A 37 -27.67 18.85 -41.40
CA SER A 37 -27.99 20.02 -42.22
C SER A 37 -28.64 19.55 -43.51
N ARG A 38 -29.97 19.44 -43.47
CA ARG A 38 -30.80 19.16 -44.64
C ARG A 38 -30.97 20.47 -45.40
N LYS A 39 -30.15 20.70 -46.43
CA LYS A 39 -30.38 21.79 -47.40
C LYS A 39 -31.07 21.17 -48.61
N ALA A 40 -32.35 21.48 -48.77
CA ALA A 40 -33.11 21.13 -49.97
C ALA A 40 -32.65 21.99 -51.13
N ILE A 41 -32.12 21.37 -52.21
CA ILE A 41 -32.01 21.98 -53.55
C ILE A 41 -32.22 20.89 -54.61
N VAL A 42 -33.39 21.00 -55.25
CA VAL A 42 -33.73 20.87 -56.69
C VAL A 42 -32.98 19.84 -57.56
N SER A 43 -33.81 19.05 -58.23
CA SER A 43 -33.61 18.17 -59.39
C SER A 43 -32.60 18.64 -60.46
N ALA A 44 -31.70 17.73 -60.82
CA ALA A 44 -31.17 17.63 -62.19
C ALA A 44 -30.97 16.15 -62.54
N THR A 45 -31.70 15.72 -63.56
CA THR A 45 -31.54 14.47 -64.29
C THR A 45 -30.08 14.32 -64.73
N GLY A 46 -29.42 13.31 -64.19
CA GLY A 46 -28.03 12.97 -64.53
C GLY A 46 -27.71 11.63 -63.91
N SER A 47 -27.63 10.62 -64.76
CA SER A 47 -27.25 9.24 -64.44
C SER A 47 -25.83 9.20 -63.85
N ASN A 48 -25.70 9.53 -62.59
CA ASN A 48 -24.52 9.21 -61.79
C ASN A 48 -24.75 7.79 -61.28
N ALA A 49 -24.34 6.82 -62.09
CA ALA A 49 -24.07 5.48 -61.59
C ALA A 49 -23.07 5.63 -60.45
N ILE A 50 -23.57 5.62 -59.21
CA ILE A 50 -22.76 5.38 -58.02
C ILE A 50 -22.26 3.95 -58.23
N THR A 51 -21.11 3.83 -58.88
CA THR A 51 -20.33 2.60 -58.85
C THR A 51 -20.10 2.36 -57.38
N ARG A 52 -20.89 1.46 -56.78
CA ARG A 52 -20.59 0.89 -55.48
C ARG A 52 -19.27 0.17 -55.69
N GLN A 53 -18.16 0.89 -55.48
CA GLN A 53 -16.86 0.27 -55.33
C GLN A 53 -16.96 -0.52 -54.02
N THR A 54 -17.48 -1.74 -54.13
CA THR A 54 -17.31 -2.74 -53.11
C THR A 54 -15.83 -3.08 -53.17
N SER A 55 -15.03 -2.39 -52.37
CA SER A 55 -13.66 -2.81 -52.10
C SER A 55 -13.75 -4.24 -51.59
N THR A 56 -13.37 -5.19 -52.43
CA THR A 56 -13.37 -6.60 -52.14
C THR A 56 -12.24 -6.84 -51.14
N ILE A 57 -12.50 -6.57 -49.86
CA ILE A 57 -11.59 -6.90 -48.77
C ILE A 57 -11.27 -8.39 -48.90
N SER A 58 -9.97 -8.69 -48.97
CA SER A 58 -9.56 -10.08 -49.12
C SER A 58 -9.99 -10.87 -47.87
N PRO A 59 -10.48 -12.10 -48.03
CA PRO A 59 -10.89 -12.93 -46.91
C PRO A 59 -9.73 -13.16 -45.92
N GLN A 60 -8.47 -13.08 -46.38
CA GLN A 60 -7.28 -13.19 -45.55
C GLN A 60 -7.12 -12.00 -44.60
N ILE A 61 -7.33 -10.77 -45.09
CA ILE A 61 -7.25 -9.56 -44.27
C ILE A 61 -8.35 -9.56 -43.20
N LEU A 62 -9.57 -9.95 -43.59
CA LEU A 62 -10.69 -10.06 -42.64
C LEU A 62 -10.38 -11.09 -41.55
N ASN A 63 -9.86 -12.26 -41.91
CA ASN A 63 -9.46 -13.29 -40.95
C ASN A 63 -8.34 -12.80 -40.01
N MET A 64 -7.35 -12.09 -40.53
CA MET A 64 -6.30 -11.47 -39.74
C MET A 64 -6.90 -10.49 -38.71
N TRP A 65 -7.81 -9.62 -39.14
CA TRP A 65 -8.47 -8.65 -38.26
C TRP A 65 -9.29 -9.32 -37.17
N ILE A 66 -10.06 -10.36 -37.51
CA ILE A 66 -10.84 -11.14 -36.54
C ILE A 66 -9.92 -11.80 -35.51
N ARG A 67 -8.79 -12.37 -35.94
CA ARG A 67 -7.81 -12.99 -35.04
C ARG A 67 -7.19 -11.96 -34.09
N VAL A 68 -6.79 -10.80 -34.60
CA VAL A 68 -6.24 -9.71 -33.79
C VAL A 68 -7.29 -9.21 -32.80
N HIS A 69 -8.50 -8.89 -33.24
CA HIS A 69 -9.57 -8.43 -32.34
C HIS A 69 -9.91 -9.49 -31.27
N SER A 70 -9.98 -10.77 -31.65
CA SER A 70 -10.20 -11.86 -30.69
C SER A 70 -9.07 -11.95 -29.67
N SER A 71 -7.80 -11.80 -30.08
CA SER A 71 -6.66 -11.79 -29.16
C SER A 71 -6.70 -10.60 -28.20
N LEU A 72 -7.05 -9.40 -28.66
CA LEU A 72 -7.16 -8.21 -27.82
C LEU A 72 -8.25 -8.37 -26.76
N ILE A 73 -9.42 -8.89 -27.15
CA ILE A 73 -10.52 -9.14 -26.20
C ILE A 73 -10.10 -10.18 -25.16
N ARG A 74 -9.44 -11.28 -25.58
CA ARG A 74 -8.94 -12.30 -24.66
C ARG A 74 -7.94 -11.72 -23.66
N GLU A 75 -7.03 -10.87 -24.13
CA GLU A 75 -6.03 -10.24 -23.27
C GLU A 75 -6.67 -9.23 -22.30
N LEU A 76 -7.63 -8.43 -22.76
CA LEU A 76 -8.39 -7.52 -21.90
C LEU A 76 -9.12 -8.27 -20.78
N VAL A 77 -9.78 -9.39 -21.10
CA VAL A 77 -10.48 -10.22 -20.10
C VAL A 77 -9.50 -10.81 -19.10
N ARG A 78 -8.35 -11.33 -19.56
CA ARG A 78 -7.30 -11.86 -18.68
C ARG A 78 -6.73 -10.80 -17.76
N LEU A 79 -6.42 -9.62 -18.28
CA LEU A 79 -5.92 -8.49 -17.49
C LEU A 79 -6.95 -8.07 -16.43
N GLN A 80 -8.22 -7.99 -16.80
CA GLN A 80 -9.30 -7.63 -15.86
C GLN A 80 -9.43 -8.66 -14.74
N SER A 81 -9.44 -9.95 -15.08
CA SER A 81 -9.50 -11.03 -14.09
C SER A 81 -8.27 -11.03 -13.16
N THR A 82 -7.07 -10.85 -13.72
CA THR A 82 -5.83 -10.82 -12.96
C THR A 82 -5.82 -9.64 -11.99
N ARG A 83 -6.20 -8.44 -12.45
CA ARG A 83 -6.31 -7.25 -11.60
C ARG A 83 -7.33 -7.44 -10.48
N TYR A 84 -8.47 -8.05 -10.78
CA TYR A 84 -9.49 -8.35 -9.78
C TYR A 84 -8.91 -9.23 -8.67
N HIS A 85 -8.29 -10.36 -9.02
CA HIS A 85 -7.71 -11.27 -8.02
C HIS A 85 -6.56 -10.64 -7.23
N GLN A 86 -5.67 -9.90 -7.89
CA GLN A 86 -4.57 -9.20 -7.24
C GLN A 86 -5.09 -8.15 -6.24
N TRP A 87 -6.09 -7.37 -6.64
CA TRP A 87 -6.70 -6.37 -5.76
C TRP A 87 -7.37 -7.02 -4.55
N HIS A 88 -8.16 -8.06 -4.74
CA HIS A 88 -8.81 -8.77 -3.63
C HIS A 88 -7.79 -9.39 -2.66
N SER A 89 -6.75 -10.04 -3.18
CA SER A 89 -5.68 -10.61 -2.35
C SER A 89 -4.93 -9.52 -1.58
N HIS A 90 -4.64 -8.40 -2.23
CA HIS A 90 -3.99 -7.26 -1.60
C HIS A 90 -4.85 -6.66 -0.48
N VAL A 91 -6.15 -6.42 -0.73
CA VAL A 91 -7.07 -5.87 0.27
C VAL A 91 -7.22 -6.80 1.47
N GLN A 92 -7.32 -8.12 1.24
CA GLN A 92 -7.39 -9.10 2.32
C GLN A 92 -6.13 -9.05 3.18
N LYS A 93 -4.95 -9.06 2.55
CA LYS A 93 -3.68 -8.96 3.27
C LYS A 93 -3.57 -7.65 4.05
N TRP A 94 -3.86 -6.52 3.39
CA TRP A 94 -3.82 -5.21 4.02
C TRP A 94 -4.75 -5.12 5.24
N CYS A 95 -5.96 -5.65 5.13
CA CYS A 95 -6.90 -5.70 6.25
C CYS A 95 -6.32 -6.49 7.43
N LEU A 96 -5.76 -7.69 7.18
CA LEU A 96 -5.12 -8.49 8.23
C LEU A 96 -3.94 -7.78 8.88
N ASP A 97 -3.09 -7.13 8.08
CA ASP A 97 -1.94 -6.38 8.58
C ASP A 97 -2.39 -5.20 9.47
N GLU A 98 -3.44 -4.47 9.06
CA GLU A 98 -4.05 -3.40 9.88
C GLU A 98 -4.65 -3.95 11.18
N TRP A 99 -5.37 -5.07 11.13
CA TRP A 99 -5.91 -5.73 12.32
C TRP A 99 -4.80 -6.10 13.30
N HIS A 100 -3.71 -6.71 12.83
CA HIS A 100 -2.57 -7.05 13.66
C HIS A 100 -1.86 -5.81 14.22
N SER A 101 -1.76 -4.73 13.44
CA SER A 101 -1.19 -3.46 13.90
C SER A 101 -2.00 -2.87 15.06
N VAL A 102 -3.32 -2.84 14.92
CA VAL A 102 -4.24 -2.36 15.96
C VAL A 102 -4.23 -3.26 17.19
N GLU A 103 -4.27 -4.58 16.99
CA GLU A 103 -4.15 -5.58 18.06
C GLU A 103 -2.85 -5.38 18.85
N GLN A 104 -1.72 -5.22 18.16
CA GLN A 104 -0.44 -4.98 18.80
C GLN A 104 -0.43 -3.69 19.60
N GLU A 105 -0.97 -2.57 19.08
CA GLU A 105 -0.97 -1.31 19.82
C GLU A 105 -1.91 -1.35 21.04
N LEU A 106 -3.05 -2.04 20.93
CA LEU A 106 -4.00 -2.19 22.04
C LEU A 106 -3.45 -3.09 23.15
N THR A 107 -2.76 -4.17 22.79
CA THR A 107 -2.19 -5.15 23.72
C THR A 107 -0.74 -4.86 24.13
N ARG A 108 -0.13 -3.82 23.57
CA ARG A 108 1.23 -3.38 23.93
C ARG A 108 1.29 -2.99 25.40
N GLU A 109 2.46 -3.12 26.01
CA GLU A 109 2.78 -2.52 27.30
C GLU A 109 2.33 -1.04 27.37
N ARG A 110 1.43 -0.72 28.31
CA ARG A 110 0.73 0.57 28.49
C ARG A 110 -0.33 0.92 27.43
N GLY A 111 -0.67 -0.01 26.54
CA GLY A 111 -1.86 0.05 25.69
C GLY A 111 -3.14 -0.14 26.51
N LEU A 112 -4.30 0.11 25.89
CA LEU A 112 -5.59 0.05 26.59
C LEU A 112 -5.88 -1.33 27.21
N TRP A 113 -5.43 -2.39 26.55
CA TRP A 113 -5.56 -3.78 26.96
C TRP A 113 -4.20 -4.47 27.15
N GLY A 114 -3.13 -3.67 27.28
CA GLY A 114 -1.83 -4.17 27.68
C GLY A 114 -1.86 -4.67 29.12
N PRO A 115 -0.85 -5.44 29.54
CA PRO A 115 -0.75 -5.85 30.94
C PRO A 115 -0.62 -4.63 31.86
N ASP A 116 -1.35 -4.64 32.97
CA ASP A 116 -1.32 -3.56 33.98
C ASP A 116 0.08 -3.38 34.59
N LEU A 117 0.85 -4.47 34.63
CA LEU A 117 2.22 -4.53 35.12
C LEU A 117 3.12 -5.11 34.03
N GLY A 118 4.02 -4.29 33.51
CA GLY A 118 5.07 -4.75 32.59
C GLY A 118 6.07 -5.66 33.29
N SER A 119 6.73 -6.52 32.52
CA SER A 119 7.77 -7.39 33.05
C SER A 119 8.98 -6.55 33.48
N SER A 120 9.49 -6.77 34.70
CA SER A 120 10.74 -6.15 35.16
C SER A 120 11.95 -6.55 34.30
N LEU A 121 11.83 -7.67 33.58
CA LEU A 121 12.84 -8.13 32.64
C LEU A 121 12.73 -7.46 31.28
N ASP A 122 11.68 -6.71 30.97
CA ASP A 122 11.62 -5.99 29.69
C ASP A 122 12.62 -4.84 29.68
N LYS A 123 13.35 -4.75 28.58
CA LYS A 123 14.41 -3.76 28.39
C LYS A 123 14.06 -2.91 27.19
N TRP A 124 14.31 -1.62 27.32
CA TRP A 124 13.95 -0.63 26.33
C TRP A 124 15.22 0.03 25.81
N ARG A 125 15.21 0.40 24.53
CA ARG A 125 16.28 1.17 23.91
C ARG A 125 15.69 2.34 23.14
N LEU A 126 16.50 3.35 22.89
CA LEU A 126 16.09 4.44 22.01
C LEU A 126 15.95 3.93 20.57
N ASP A 127 14.90 4.41 19.89
CA ASP A 127 14.70 4.16 18.47
C ASP A 127 15.82 4.82 17.67
N THR A 128 16.53 4.04 16.87
CA THR A 128 17.71 4.50 16.09
C THR A 128 17.33 4.93 14.68
N THR A 129 16.08 4.72 14.24
CA THR A 129 15.63 5.05 12.88
C THR A 129 15.14 6.49 12.73
N GLU A 130 15.26 7.32 13.76
CA GLU A 130 14.83 8.72 13.72
C GLU A 130 15.90 9.63 13.11
N THR A 131 15.47 10.52 12.21
CA THR A 131 16.32 11.54 11.57
C THR A 131 16.96 12.50 12.59
N PRO A 132 18.14 13.07 12.30
CA PRO A 132 18.96 13.85 13.24
C PRO A 132 18.28 15.07 13.90
N SER A 133 17.13 15.52 13.41
CA SER A 133 16.47 16.76 13.85
C SER A 133 15.19 16.57 14.67
N ARG A 134 14.80 15.34 15.04
CA ARG A 134 13.71 15.11 15.99
C ARG A 134 14.28 14.68 17.35
N ILE A 135 13.77 15.28 18.42
CA ILE A 135 14.24 15.02 19.78
C ILE A 135 13.84 13.60 20.19
N ARG A 136 14.88 12.80 20.47
CA ARG A 136 14.82 11.39 20.85
C ARG A 136 14.00 11.18 22.12
N ARG A 137 12.74 10.80 21.98
CA ARG A 137 11.88 10.40 23.10
C ARG A 137 11.26 9.01 22.94
N LYS A 138 11.31 8.43 21.75
CA LYS A 138 10.70 7.13 21.49
C LYS A 138 11.59 6.01 22.02
N LEU A 139 11.13 5.36 23.08
CA LEU A 139 11.67 4.10 23.57
C LEU A 139 10.97 2.94 22.84
N VAL A 140 11.76 1.99 22.35
CA VAL A 140 11.29 0.76 21.70
C VAL A 140 11.77 -0.46 22.50
N PRO A 141 10.99 -1.55 22.53
CA PRO A 141 11.42 -2.79 23.17
C PRO A 141 12.75 -3.29 22.59
N ASN A 142 13.66 -3.70 23.47
CA ASN A 142 14.96 -4.24 23.12
C ASN A 142 14.97 -5.76 23.34
N GLN A 143 14.43 -6.48 22.35
CA GLN A 143 14.37 -7.95 22.38
C GLN A 143 15.76 -8.61 22.44
N ASN A 144 16.78 -7.93 21.92
CA ASN A 144 18.15 -8.46 21.84
C ASN A 144 19.00 -8.13 23.07
N PHE A 145 18.45 -7.46 24.10
CA PHE A 145 19.24 -7.01 25.25
C PHE A 145 19.99 -8.16 25.94
N TYR A 146 19.30 -9.25 26.27
CA TYR A 146 19.93 -10.38 26.96
C TYR A 146 20.82 -11.24 26.07
N ALA A 147 20.68 -11.13 24.74
CA ALA A 147 21.60 -11.74 23.80
C ALA A 147 22.94 -10.97 23.76
N LEU A 148 22.89 -9.63 23.85
CA LEU A 148 24.07 -8.77 23.90
C LEU A 148 24.77 -8.77 25.26
N TYR A 149 24.01 -8.92 26.35
CA TYR A 149 24.51 -8.95 27.72
C TYR A 149 24.17 -10.29 28.40
N PRO A 150 24.75 -11.42 27.95
CA PRO A 150 24.38 -12.73 28.46
C PRO A 150 24.94 -12.97 29.87
N TYR A 151 24.18 -13.70 30.69
CA TYR A 151 24.69 -14.21 31.96
C TYR A 151 25.73 -15.32 31.72
N ARG A 152 26.80 -15.29 32.51
CA ARG A 152 27.94 -16.19 32.40
C ARG A 152 28.19 -16.82 33.77
N PRO A 153 27.60 -18.00 34.07
CA PRO A 153 27.67 -18.62 35.38
C PRO A 153 29.10 -18.88 35.86
N TYR A 154 30.05 -19.10 34.93
CA TYR A 154 31.45 -19.37 35.24
C TYR A 154 32.20 -18.19 35.89
N LEU A 155 31.66 -16.97 35.80
CA LEU A 155 32.25 -15.77 36.41
C LEU A 155 31.90 -15.62 37.89
N ASP A 156 30.85 -16.31 38.36
CA ASP A 156 30.42 -16.25 39.76
C ASP A 156 31.16 -17.27 40.64
N LEU A 157 32.02 -18.13 40.06
CA LEU A 157 32.81 -19.08 40.83
C LEU A 157 34.00 -18.39 41.52
N PRO A 158 34.33 -18.80 42.77
CA PRO A 158 35.42 -18.23 43.54
C PRO A 158 36.80 -18.44 42.91
N GLU A 159 36.93 -19.39 41.97
CA GLU A 159 38.16 -19.70 41.23
C GLU A 159 38.28 -18.91 39.91
N SER A 160 37.32 -18.01 39.62
CA SER A 160 37.32 -17.25 38.38
C SER A 160 38.50 -16.27 38.31
N LYS A 161 39.39 -16.51 37.33
CA LYS A 161 40.49 -15.59 37.03
C LYS A 161 39.92 -14.26 36.55
N SER A 162 40.48 -13.14 37.01
CA SER A 162 40.09 -11.82 36.53
C SER A 162 40.24 -11.75 35.01
N MET A 163 39.12 -11.63 34.29
CA MET A 163 39.15 -11.54 32.84
C MET A 163 39.85 -10.24 32.42
N ARG A 164 40.84 -10.35 31.53
CA ARG A 164 41.54 -9.20 30.93
C ARG A 164 40.58 -8.27 30.18
N ALA A 165 39.47 -8.79 29.66
CA ALA A 165 38.38 -8.02 29.08
C ALA A 165 37.06 -8.37 29.80
N LYS A 166 36.57 -7.46 30.64
CA LYS A 166 35.25 -7.59 31.26
C LYS A 166 34.19 -7.33 30.19
N VAL A 167 33.40 -8.36 29.87
CA VAL A 167 32.19 -8.19 29.06
C VAL A 167 31.14 -7.55 29.95
N ALA A 168 30.43 -6.55 29.44
CA ALA A 168 29.32 -5.96 30.17
C ALA A 168 28.24 -7.01 30.42
N ILE A 169 27.71 -7.06 31.64
CA ILE A 169 26.63 -7.98 32.06
C ILE A 169 25.63 -7.15 32.85
N SER A 170 24.33 -7.32 32.56
CA SER A 170 23.28 -6.70 33.36
C SER A 170 22.99 -7.53 34.61
N ARG A 171 22.62 -6.86 35.70
CA ARG A 171 22.15 -7.51 36.93
C ARG A 171 21.00 -8.48 36.66
N ASP A 172 20.10 -8.10 35.75
CA ASP A 172 18.91 -8.88 35.42
C ASP A 172 19.20 -10.08 34.50
N SER A 173 20.39 -10.14 33.89
CA SER A 173 20.74 -11.21 32.94
C SER A 173 20.73 -12.58 33.60
N ARG A 174 21.10 -12.67 34.89
CA ARG A 174 21.03 -13.91 35.67
C ARG A 174 19.60 -14.41 35.83
N ILE A 175 18.71 -13.53 36.28
CA ILE A 175 17.29 -13.84 36.49
C ILE A 175 16.64 -14.26 35.16
N PHE A 176 16.97 -13.56 34.07
CA PHE A 176 16.50 -13.92 32.74
C PHE A 176 16.99 -15.31 32.31
N TYR A 177 18.27 -15.62 32.54
CA TYR A 177 18.85 -16.93 32.21
C TYR A 177 18.19 -18.06 33.00
N GLU A 178 17.97 -17.88 34.31
CA GLU A 178 17.31 -18.86 35.17
C GLU A 178 15.86 -19.11 34.70
N LYS A 179 15.07 -18.06 34.45
CA LYS A 179 13.70 -18.19 33.91
C LYS A 179 13.65 -18.87 32.55
N MET A 180 14.62 -18.61 31.67
CA MET A 180 14.69 -19.26 30.35
C MET A 180 15.07 -20.75 30.47
N LYS A 181 15.87 -21.11 31.46
CA LYS A 181 16.22 -22.52 31.75
C LYS A 181 15.00 -23.31 32.24
N GLU A 182 14.14 -22.71 33.05
CA GLU A 182 12.92 -23.36 33.58
C GLU A 182 11.86 -23.63 32.51
N ARG A 183 11.86 -22.88 31.41
CA ARG A 183 10.89 -23.03 30.29
C ARG A 183 11.25 -24.14 29.31
N ARG A 184 12.40 -24.80 29.47
CA ARG A 184 12.98 -25.75 28.51
C ARG A 184 13.01 -27.16 29.09
#